data_AF-A0A165BIS3-F1
#
_entry.id   AF-A0A165BIS3-F1
#
_cell.length_a   1.000
_cell.length_b   1.000
_cell.length_c   1.000
_cell.angle_alpha   90.00
_cell.angle_beta   90.00
_cell.angle_gamma   90.00
#
_symmetry.space_group_name_H-M   'P 1'
#
loop_
_entity.id
_entity.type
_entity.pdbx_description
1 polymer ?
#
loop_
_entity_poly.entity_id
_entity_poly.type
_entity_poly.pdbx_seq_one_letter_code
_entity_poly.pdbx_strand_id
1 'polypeptide(L)'
;MQATDSFYQDVRALSALLREYNETHRPKAITPEEAAANLRAWHGRTSISAPQDWFNISNSKTDMNRSLGLGPAIVRAPLGFSQGAEFCLRHEHNYRYRTLLWEPRSVNLGDVGYMDHRTGSFVTLFNAFDPSLGNSKLQSIPVLFGPRALVSLQSVERPRRSFLDKLNWARRGRHFDLRRDSPEVLVVTEDTSLRFLNKTGYATRWFERYIEDILAIYGQQHGISREDFIFVLGCLDARYWAICARNTTSSVRMRSTPSFSRTPSKDWAVFVDEATSTPLPADSSRVSSHKDPQTVLLYGMHFSPSGGLTV
;
A
#
# COMPACT_ATOMS: atom_id res chain seq x y z
N MET A 1 5.80 -24.57 38.57
CA MET A 1 4.32 -24.58 38.59
C MET A 1 3.67 -23.20 38.54
N GLN A 2 4.40 -22.07 38.49
CA GLN A 2 3.82 -20.71 38.46
C GLN A 2 3.51 -20.17 37.05
N ALA A 3 4.07 -20.76 35.98
CA ALA A 3 3.88 -20.26 34.61
C ALA A 3 2.49 -20.57 34.01
N THR A 4 1.79 -21.58 34.55
CA THR A 4 0.46 -21.98 34.06
C THR A 4 -0.64 -21.03 34.56
N ASP A 5 -0.49 -20.44 35.75
CA ASP A 5 -1.50 -19.55 36.33
C ASP A 5 -1.56 -18.19 35.62
N SER A 6 -0.42 -17.68 35.14
CA SER A 6 -0.38 -16.46 34.32
C SER A 6 -1.13 -16.62 33.00
N PHE A 7 -1.07 -17.80 32.39
CA PHE A 7 -1.76 -18.08 31.14
C PHE A 7 -3.30 -18.10 31.30
N TYR A 8 -3.80 -18.68 32.39
CA TYR A 8 -5.24 -18.71 32.66
C TYR A 8 -5.81 -17.32 33.01
N GLN A 9 -5.02 -16.45 33.64
CA GLN A 9 -5.38 -15.06 33.91
C GLN A 9 -5.56 -14.28 32.60
N ASP A 10 -4.63 -14.41 31.65
CA ASP A 10 -4.69 -13.74 30.35
C ASP A 10 -5.89 -14.20 29.50
N VAL A 11 -6.22 -15.50 29.54
CA VAL A 11 -7.38 -16.04 28.83
C VAL A 11 -8.69 -15.50 29.39
N ARG A 12 -8.82 -15.36 30.71
CA ARG A 12 -10.01 -14.76 31.34
C ARG A 12 -10.14 -13.28 31.01
N ALA A 13 -9.04 -12.52 31.04
CA ALA A 13 -9.03 -11.11 30.66
C ALA A 13 -9.46 -10.91 29.20
N LEU A 14 -8.96 -11.74 28.27
CA LEU A 14 -9.37 -11.70 26.86
C LEU A 14 -10.84 -12.09 26.65
N SER A 15 -11.35 -13.07 27.41
CA SER A 15 -12.76 -13.47 27.33
C SER A 15 -13.69 -12.35 27.82
N ALA A 16 -13.29 -11.61 28.87
CA ALA A 16 -14.04 -10.45 29.36
C ALA A 16 -14.06 -9.31 28.33
N LEU A 17 -12.91 -8.98 27.73
CA LEU A 17 -12.82 -7.95 26.69
C LEU A 17 -13.63 -8.29 25.43
N LEU A 18 -13.65 -9.56 25.03
CA LEU A 18 -14.48 -10.03 23.90
C LEU A 18 -15.97 -9.89 24.19
N ARG A 19 -16.39 -10.11 25.45
CA ARG A 19 -17.79 -9.97 25.86
C ARG A 19 -18.21 -8.50 25.86
N GLU A 20 -17.39 -7.63 26.45
CA GLU A 20 -17.63 -6.19 26.51
C GLU A 20 -17.64 -5.56 25.10
N TYR A 21 -16.73 -5.98 24.22
CA TYR A 21 -16.71 -5.54 22.82
C TYR A 21 -18.00 -5.92 22.08
N ASN A 22 -18.48 -7.16 22.25
CA ASN A 22 -19.71 -7.63 21.61
C ASN A 22 -20.97 -6.94 22.16
N GLU A 23 -20.97 -6.53 23.42
CA GLU A 23 -22.07 -5.80 24.05
C GLU A 23 -22.11 -4.34 23.61
N THR A 24 -20.95 -3.69 23.51
CA THR A 24 -20.83 -2.27 23.11
C THR A 24 -20.94 -2.06 21.59
N HIS A 25 -20.56 -3.05 20.79
CA HIS A 25 -20.57 -2.98 19.32
C HIS A 25 -21.64 -3.87 18.69
N ARG A 26 -22.70 -4.20 19.44
CA ARG A 26 -23.86 -4.89 18.89
C ARG A 26 -24.40 -4.04 17.74
N PRO A 27 -24.32 -4.50 16.48
CA PRO A 27 -24.76 -3.70 15.36
C PRO A 27 -26.24 -3.38 15.55
N LYS A 28 -26.60 -2.09 15.42
CA LYS A 28 -28.01 -1.68 15.40
C LYS A 28 -28.75 -2.57 14.41
N ALA A 29 -29.87 -3.14 14.84
CA ALA A 29 -30.71 -3.95 13.98
C ALA A 29 -31.07 -3.12 12.75
N ILE A 30 -30.46 -3.47 11.61
CA ILE A 30 -30.70 -2.81 10.34
C ILE A 30 -32.10 -3.23 9.91
N THR A 31 -32.94 -2.26 9.57
CA THR A 31 -34.29 -2.58 9.10
C THR A 31 -34.21 -3.43 7.82
N PRO A 32 -35.18 -4.32 7.54
CA PRO A 32 -35.18 -5.10 6.29
C PRO A 32 -35.10 -4.21 5.04
N GLU A 33 -35.56 -2.96 5.15
CA GLU A 33 -35.54 -1.96 4.08
C GLU A 33 -34.16 -1.31 3.89
N GLU A 34 -33.45 -0.96 4.97
CA GLU A 34 -32.04 -0.56 4.91
C GLU A 34 -31.13 -1.72 4.50
N ALA A 35 -31.44 -2.95 4.92
CA ALA A 35 -30.74 -4.15 4.49
C ALA A 35 -30.96 -4.39 2.99
N ALA A 36 -32.19 -4.19 2.48
CA ALA A 36 -32.50 -4.26 1.06
C ALA A 36 -31.89 -3.11 0.25
N ALA A 37 -31.81 -1.89 0.79
CA ALA A 37 -31.13 -0.76 0.17
C ALA A 37 -29.61 -0.98 0.10
N ASN A 38 -29.01 -1.51 1.18
CA ASN A 38 -27.61 -1.91 1.23
C ASN A 38 -27.34 -3.10 0.30
N LEU A 39 -28.23 -4.09 0.23
CA LEU A 39 -28.16 -5.20 -0.73
C LEU A 39 -28.32 -4.72 -2.17
N ARG A 40 -29.18 -3.75 -2.48
CA ARG A 40 -29.29 -3.17 -3.83
C ARG A 40 -28.08 -2.31 -4.19
N ALA A 41 -27.49 -1.60 -3.23
CA ALA A 41 -26.21 -0.90 -3.40
C ALA A 41 -25.03 -1.88 -3.60
N TRP A 42 -25.10 -3.07 -3.00
CA TRP A 42 -24.08 -4.11 -3.09
C TRP A 42 -24.24 -5.01 -4.33
N HIS A 43 -25.47 -5.35 -4.72
CA HIS A 43 -25.81 -6.18 -5.89
C HIS A 43 -25.99 -5.41 -7.19
N GLY A 44 -26.08 -4.07 -7.15
CA GLY A 44 -26.09 -3.23 -8.34
C GLY A 44 -24.75 -3.20 -9.12
N ARG A 45 -23.69 -3.84 -8.62
CA ARG A 45 -22.37 -3.91 -9.29
C ARG A 45 -21.59 -5.19 -8.98
N THR A 46 -22.13 -6.34 -9.36
CA THR A 46 -21.26 -7.43 -9.81
C THR A 46 -20.91 -7.18 -11.27
N SER A 47 -19.81 -6.46 -11.53
CA SER A 47 -19.18 -6.55 -12.84
C SER A 47 -18.56 -7.94 -12.94
N ILE A 48 -19.22 -8.83 -13.69
CA ILE A 48 -18.81 -10.21 -13.99
C ILE A 48 -17.60 -10.21 -14.96
N SER A 49 -16.57 -9.41 -14.66
CA SER A 49 -15.36 -9.32 -15.47
C SER A 49 -14.22 -8.67 -14.68
N ALA A 50 -13.88 -9.23 -13.51
CA ALA A 50 -12.48 -9.17 -13.09
C ALA A 50 -11.69 -10.07 -14.07
N PRO A 51 -10.47 -9.68 -14.51
CA PRO A 51 -9.64 -10.54 -15.36
C PRO A 51 -9.54 -11.94 -14.74
N GLN A 52 -9.67 -12.99 -15.55
CA GLN A 52 -9.66 -14.40 -15.12
C GLN A 52 -8.41 -14.77 -14.28
N ASP A 53 -7.33 -14.01 -14.44
CA ASP A 53 -6.09 -14.11 -13.66
C ASP A 53 -6.29 -13.89 -12.14
N TRP A 54 -7.42 -13.29 -11.73
CA TRP A 54 -7.75 -13.01 -10.33
C TRP A 54 -8.09 -14.28 -9.52
N PHE A 55 -8.71 -15.28 -10.15
CA PHE A 55 -9.21 -16.47 -9.44
C PHE A 55 -8.18 -17.59 -9.28
N ASN A 56 -6.99 -17.45 -9.89
CA ASN A 56 -5.91 -18.44 -9.80
C ASN A 56 -4.88 -18.18 -8.68
N ILE A 57 -5.06 -17.14 -7.87
CA ILE A 57 -4.24 -16.94 -6.67
C ILE A 57 -4.78 -17.88 -5.59
N SER A 58 -4.15 -19.05 -5.48
CA SER A 58 -4.54 -20.10 -4.54
C SER A 58 -4.53 -19.58 -3.09
N ASN A 59 -5.52 -20.02 -2.29
CA ASN A 59 -5.58 -19.79 -0.84
C ASN A 59 -4.47 -20.53 -0.05
N SER A 60 -3.43 -21.04 -0.72
CA SER A 60 -2.30 -21.70 -0.07
C SER A 60 -1.30 -20.63 0.42
N LYS A 61 -1.36 -20.33 1.73
CA LYS A 61 -0.34 -19.53 2.45
C LYS A 61 1.10 -20.06 2.23
N THR A 62 1.25 -21.30 1.77
CA THR A 62 2.53 -21.96 1.48
C THR A 62 3.14 -21.57 0.14
N ASP A 63 2.36 -21.16 -0.86
CA ASP A 63 2.91 -20.75 -2.17
C ASP A 63 3.39 -19.29 -2.20
N MET A 64 2.88 -18.43 -1.32
CA MET A 64 3.35 -17.03 -1.23
C MET A 64 4.81 -16.88 -0.76
N ASN A 65 5.40 -17.93 -0.15
CA ASN A 65 6.82 -17.96 0.17
C ASN A 65 7.72 -18.26 -1.04
N ARG A 66 7.16 -18.69 -2.18
CA ARG A 66 7.90 -18.69 -3.46
C ARG A 66 7.80 -17.30 -4.07
N SER A 67 8.69 -16.44 -3.56
CA SER A 67 9.24 -15.23 -4.17
C SER A 67 8.84 -15.06 -5.65
N LEU A 68 7.72 -14.38 -5.90
CA LEU A 68 7.58 -13.64 -7.14
C LEU A 68 8.66 -12.56 -7.05
N GLY A 69 9.81 -12.80 -7.68
CA GLY A 69 10.77 -11.75 -7.96
C GLY A 69 10.07 -10.76 -8.85
N LEU A 70 9.32 -9.83 -8.24
CA LEU A 70 8.79 -8.67 -8.91
C LEU A 70 10.03 -8.00 -9.50
N GLY A 71 10.03 -7.81 -10.82
CA GLY A 71 11.14 -7.15 -11.52
C GLY A 71 11.52 -5.82 -10.85
N PRO A 72 12.64 -5.20 -11.28
CA PRO A 72 13.23 -4.07 -10.57
C PRO A 72 12.17 -3.06 -10.16
N ALA A 73 12.14 -2.74 -8.87
CA ALA A 73 11.24 -1.73 -8.36
C ALA A 73 11.45 -0.44 -9.16
N ILE A 74 10.36 0.19 -9.61
CA ILE A 74 10.39 1.43 -10.39
C ILE A 74 11.03 2.58 -9.59
N VAL A 75 11.10 2.43 -8.27
CA VAL A 75 11.56 3.46 -7.34
C VAL A 75 12.99 3.20 -6.92
N ARG A 76 13.79 4.27 -6.82
CA ARG A 76 15.14 4.23 -6.23
C ARG A 76 15.06 3.89 -4.74
N ALA A 77 15.95 3.03 -4.30
CA ALA A 77 16.05 2.67 -2.89
C ALA A 77 16.32 3.91 -2.01
N PRO A 78 15.94 3.88 -0.73
CA PRO A 78 16.19 4.97 0.21
C PRO A 78 17.67 5.29 0.37
N LEU A 79 17.94 6.48 0.94
CA LEU A 79 19.27 6.97 1.27
C LEU A 79 20.12 5.88 1.95
N GLY A 80 21.23 5.48 1.31
CA GLY A 80 22.12 4.42 1.79
C GLY A 80 22.31 3.27 0.79
N PHE A 81 21.39 3.10 -0.16
CA PHE A 81 21.67 2.30 -1.34
C PHE A 81 22.44 3.14 -2.35
N SER A 82 23.42 2.54 -3.02
CA SER A 82 24.09 3.16 -4.15
C SER A 82 23.02 3.64 -5.16
N GLN A 83 23.13 4.88 -5.62
CA GLN A 83 22.22 5.41 -6.64
C GLN A 83 22.17 4.44 -7.82
N GLY A 84 20.98 3.89 -8.10
CA GLY A 84 20.77 2.93 -9.18
C GLY A 84 20.83 1.45 -8.78
N ALA A 85 20.99 1.12 -7.49
CA ALA A 85 20.88 -0.27 -7.05
C ALA A 85 19.42 -0.75 -7.17
N GLU A 86 19.19 -1.74 -8.03
CA GLU A 86 17.93 -2.47 -8.08
C GLU A 86 17.75 -3.26 -6.77
N PHE A 87 16.54 -3.25 -6.22
CA PHE A 87 16.20 -4.04 -5.05
C PHE A 87 14.95 -4.90 -5.31
N CYS A 88 14.89 -6.01 -4.59
CA CYS A 88 13.72 -6.87 -4.54
C CYS A 88 12.70 -6.26 -3.56
N LEU A 89 11.52 -5.88 -4.05
CA LEU A 89 10.43 -5.41 -3.21
C LEU A 89 9.56 -6.59 -2.76
N ARG A 90 9.45 -6.82 -1.45
CA ARG A 90 8.67 -7.91 -0.86
C ARG A 90 7.51 -7.39 -0.04
N HIS A 91 6.30 -7.80 -0.42
CA HIS A 91 5.05 -7.53 0.30
C HIS A 91 4.01 -8.62 0.02
N GLU A 92 2.95 -8.67 0.82
CA GLU A 92 1.88 -9.69 0.74
C GLU A 92 0.69 -9.29 -0.14
N HIS A 93 0.88 -8.30 -1.01
CA HIS A 93 -0.18 -7.69 -1.82
C HIS A 93 0.00 -8.00 -3.30
N ASN A 94 -0.97 -7.59 -4.11
CA ASN A 94 -0.94 -7.85 -5.55
C ASN A 94 0.36 -7.32 -6.20
N TYR A 95 0.94 -8.14 -7.08
CA TYR A 95 2.22 -7.89 -7.77
C TYR A 95 2.27 -6.60 -8.61
N ARG A 96 1.13 -5.95 -8.87
CA ARG A 96 1.03 -4.66 -9.58
C ARG A 96 1.52 -3.48 -8.74
N TYR A 97 1.55 -3.63 -7.41
CA TYR A 97 1.97 -2.57 -6.48
C TYR A 97 3.50 -2.54 -6.33
N ARG A 98 4.19 -2.09 -7.38
CA ARG A 98 5.66 -2.19 -7.49
C ARG A 98 6.41 -0.93 -7.05
N THR A 99 5.69 0.15 -6.82
CA THR A 99 6.28 1.47 -6.54
C THR A 99 6.16 1.76 -5.06
N LEU A 100 7.26 1.65 -4.33
CA LEU A 100 7.31 1.94 -2.89
C LEU A 100 7.41 3.44 -2.62
N LEU A 101 6.60 3.94 -1.68
CA LEU A 101 6.80 5.25 -1.06
C LEU A 101 7.57 5.06 0.24
N TRP A 102 8.84 5.49 0.26
CA TRP A 102 9.67 5.44 1.46
C TRP A 102 9.15 6.37 2.56
N GLU A 103 8.63 7.52 2.14
CA GLU A 103 7.88 8.45 2.98
C GLU A 103 6.41 8.45 2.52
N PRO A 104 5.59 7.51 3.05
CA PRO A 104 4.17 7.40 2.73
C PRO A 104 3.40 8.72 2.86
N ARG A 105 2.53 8.99 1.89
CA ARG A 105 1.67 10.18 1.83
C ARG A 105 0.29 9.81 1.31
N SER A 106 -0.66 10.73 1.44
CA SER A 106 -1.97 10.54 0.80
C SER A 106 -1.81 10.72 -0.71
N VAL A 107 -2.14 9.67 -1.47
CA VAL A 107 -2.14 9.70 -2.94
C VAL A 107 -3.49 9.21 -3.44
N ASN A 108 -4.05 9.89 -4.44
CA ASN A 108 -5.33 9.53 -5.03
C ASN A 108 -5.16 8.83 -6.38
N LEU A 109 -6.17 8.02 -6.73
CA LEU A 109 -6.29 7.52 -8.09
C LEU A 109 -6.40 8.71 -9.05
N GLY A 110 -5.77 8.60 -10.21
CA GLY A 110 -5.75 9.70 -11.18
C GLY A 110 -4.71 10.77 -10.88
N ASP A 111 -4.02 10.74 -9.73
CA ASP A 111 -2.93 11.67 -9.49
C ASP A 111 -1.85 11.50 -10.56
N VAL A 112 -1.38 12.62 -11.08
CA VAL A 112 -0.23 12.72 -11.98
C VAL A 112 0.85 13.48 -11.22
N GLY A 113 2.03 12.89 -11.12
CA GLY A 113 3.11 13.41 -10.32
C GLY A 113 4.43 12.70 -10.60
N TYR A 114 5.37 12.80 -9.68
CA TYR A 114 6.67 12.16 -9.77
C TYR A 114 7.17 11.72 -8.39
N MET A 115 8.20 10.88 -8.37
CA MET A 115 8.87 10.49 -7.13
C MET A 115 9.99 11.47 -6.80
N ASP A 116 9.91 12.14 -5.65
CA ASP A 116 11.05 12.90 -5.15
C ASP A 116 12.10 11.93 -4.62
N HIS A 117 13.19 11.76 -5.36
CA HIS A 117 14.27 10.84 -4.99
C HIS A 117 14.99 11.18 -3.69
N ARG A 118 14.89 12.42 -3.18
CA ARG A 118 15.54 12.82 -1.94
C ARG A 118 14.79 12.31 -0.73
N THR A 119 13.46 12.40 -0.79
CA THR A 119 12.58 11.99 0.31
C THR A 119 12.00 10.59 0.11
N GLY A 120 11.94 10.10 -1.12
CA GLY A 120 11.20 8.90 -1.48
C GLY A 120 9.69 9.05 -1.31
N SER A 121 9.18 10.28 -1.38
CA SER A 121 7.74 10.59 -1.37
C SER A 121 7.23 10.87 -2.78
N PHE A 122 5.93 10.65 -2.99
CA PHE A 122 5.26 11.03 -4.22
C PHE A 122 4.84 12.51 -4.15
N VAL A 123 5.20 13.28 -5.17
CA VAL A 123 4.82 14.69 -5.34
C VAL A 123 3.71 14.77 -6.37
N THR A 124 2.48 15.01 -5.90
CA THR A 124 1.32 15.22 -6.77
C THR A 124 1.39 16.60 -7.41
N LEU A 125 1.28 16.65 -8.75
CA LEU A 125 1.20 17.89 -9.51
C LEU A 125 -0.27 18.30 -9.71
N PHE A 126 -1.09 17.35 -10.13
CA PHE A 126 -2.54 17.51 -10.28
C PHE A 126 -3.23 16.14 -10.31
N ASN A 127 -4.56 16.13 -10.33
CA ASN A 127 -5.34 14.91 -10.51
C ASN A 127 -6.01 14.92 -11.89
N ALA A 128 -5.81 13.87 -12.70
CA ALA A 128 -6.36 13.76 -14.06
C ALA A 128 -7.90 13.70 -14.11
N PHE A 129 -8.54 13.44 -12.97
CA PHE A 129 -9.99 13.47 -12.82
C PHE A 129 -10.53 14.87 -12.54
N ASP A 130 -9.66 15.80 -12.15
CA ASP A 130 -9.96 17.23 -12.10
C ASP A 130 -8.69 18.07 -12.32
N PRO A 131 -8.22 18.18 -13.58
CA PRO A 131 -7.00 18.93 -13.90
C PRO A 131 -7.12 20.43 -13.56
N SER A 132 -8.35 20.94 -13.48
CA SER A 132 -8.62 22.37 -13.33
C SER A 132 -8.27 22.91 -11.95
N LEU A 133 -8.27 22.07 -10.92
CA LEU A 133 -7.94 22.46 -9.54
C LEU A 133 -6.45 22.72 -9.32
N GLY A 134 -5.57 22.23 -10.20
CA GLY A 134 -4.11 22.34 -10.02
C GLY A 134 -3.52 23.62 -10.59
N ASN A 135 -3.81 23.92 -11.86
CA ASN A 135 -3.17 25.02 -12.59
C ASN A 135 -4.09 25.48 -13.74
N SER A 136 -4.28 26.79 -13.89
CA SER A 136 -5.10 27.35 -14.97
C SER A 136 -4.59 26.99 -16.37
N LYS A 137 -3.29 26.71 -16.52
CA LYS A 137 -2.69 26.25 -17.78
C LYS A 137 -3.14 24.84 -18.18
N LEU A 138 -3.72 24.06 -17.26
CA LEU A 138 -4.26 22.72 -17.56
C LEU A 138 -5.68 22.75 -18.15
N GLN A 139 -6.26 23.93 -18.39
CA GLN A 139 -7.59 24.05 -18.99
C GLN A 139 -7.69 23.43 -20.40
N SER A 140 -6.58 23.31 -21.12
CA SER A 140 -6.52 22.62 -22.42
C SER A 140 -6.58 21.10 -22.31
N ILE A 141 -6.27 20.54 -21.13
CA ILE A 141 -6.24 19.09 -20.91
C ILE A 141 -7.63 18.64 -20.44
N PRO A 142 -8.33 17.79 -21.21
CA PRO A 142 -9.64 17.32 -20.82
C PRO A 142 -9.55 16.39 -19.61
N VAL A 143 -10.62 16.38 -18.81
CA VAL A 143 -10.78 15.43 -17.71
C VAL A 143 -10.74 14.00 -18.27
N LEU A 144 -9.94 13.12 -17.66
CA LEU A 144 -9.76 11.73 -18.13
C LEU A 144 -11.07 10.95 -18.17
N PHE A 145 -11.92 11.15 -17.17
CA PHE A 145 -13.23 10.54 -17.06
C PHE A 145 -14.24 11.64 -16.81
N GLY A 146 -15.30 11.73 -17.64
CA GLY A 146 -16.39 12.66 -17.37
C GLY A 146 -16.97 12.44 -15.94
N PRO A 147 -17.65 13.43 -15.35
CA PRO A 147 -17.99 13.47 -13.92
C PRO A 147 -18.67 12.22 -13.33
N ARG A 148 -19.27 11.36 -14.16
CA ARG A 148 -20.03 10.17 -13.76
C ARG A 148 -19.25 8.85 -13.83
N ALA A 149 -18.07 8.81 -14.46
CA ALA A 149 -17.38 7.55 -14.76
C ALA A 149 -16.52 7.02 -13.59
N LEU A 150 -16.07 7.90 -12.69
CA LEU A 150 -15.15 7.57 -11.59
C LEU A 150 -15.67 6.50 -10.63
N VAL A 151 -16.91 6.67 -10.19
CA VAL A 151 -17.52 5.76 -9.21
C VAL A 151 -17.57 4.33 -9.77
N SER A 152 -17.67 4.15 -11.09
CA SER A 152 -17.76 2.83 -11.73
C SER A 152 -16.41 2.13 -11.97
N LEU A 153 -15.30 2.88 -11.88
CA LEU A 153 -13.97 2.39 -12.24
C LEU A 153 -13.10 2.03 -11.05
N GLN A 154 -13.44 2.56 -9.87
CA GLN A 154 -12.73 2.29 -8.64
C GLN A 154 -13.22 0.99 -8.00
N SER A 155 -12.29 0.06 -7.78
CA SER A 155 -12.48 -1.04 -6.83
C SER A 155 -11.82 -0.67 -5.51
N VAL A 156 -12.48 -0.98 -4.40
CA VAL A 156 -11.90 -0.88 -3.05
C VAL A 156 -11.94 -2.26 -2.42
N GLU A 157 -10.77 -2.82 -2.13
CA GLU A 157 -10.65 -4.09 -1.42
C GLU A 157 -10.06 -3.85 -0.04
N ARG A 158 -10.73 -4.41 0.97
CA ARG A 158 -10.21 -4.46 2.35
C ARG A 158 -9.99 -5.92 2.68
N PRO A 159 -8.74 -6.40 2.82
CA PRO A 159 -8.50 -7.79 3.17
C PRO A 159 -9.15 -8.08 4.53
N ARG A 160 -10.15 -8.96 4.53
CA ARG A 160 -10.82 -9.43 5.74
C ARG A 160 -9.91 -10.41 6.47
N ARG A 161 -9.06 -9.91 7.38
CA ARG A 161 -8.35 -10.77 8.32
C ARG A 161 -9.27 -11.18 9.47
N SER A 162 -9.32 -12.48 9.75
CA SER A 162 -10.01 -13.00 10.93
C SER A 162 -9.41 -12.40 12.21
N PHE A 163 -10.24 -12.22 13.25
CA PHE A 163 -9.78 -11.82 14.57
C PHE A 163 -8.68 -12.76 15.11
N LEU A 164 -8.79 -14.07 14.84
CA LEU A 164 -7.78 -15.05 15.24
C LEU A 164 -6.46 -14.88 14.49
N ASP A 165 -6.49 -14.46 13.22
CA ASP A 165 -5.27 -14.12 12.48
C ASP A 165 -4.60 -12.90 13.10
N LYS A 166 -5.37 -11.87 13.48
CA LYS A 166 -4.83 -10.67 14.17
C LYS A 166 -4.24 -11.00 15.54
N LEU A 167 -4.85 -11.91 16.30
CA LEU A 167 -4.34 -12.32 17.62
C LEU A 167 -3.07 -13.19 17.51
N ASN A 168 -3.04 -14.13 16.58
CA ASN A 168 -1.85 -14.94 16.30
C ASN A 168 -0.70 -14.08 15.77
N TRP A 169 -1.01 -13.05 14.99
CA TRP A 169 -0.06 -12.06 14.48
C TRP A 169 0.62 -11.29 15.60
N ALA A 170 -0.15 -10.83 16.58
CA ALA A 170 0.35 -10.07 17.72
C ALA A 170 1.25 -10.90 18.65
N ARG A 171 0.97 -12.21 18.78
CA ARG A 171 1.64 -13.08 19.78
C ARG A 171 3.00 -13.62 19.37
N ARG A 172 3.26 -13.82 18.07
CA ARG A 172 4.47 -14.56 17.63
C ARG A 172 5.61 -13.67 17.12
N GLY A 173 5.37 -12.37 16.93
CA GLY A 173 6.24 -11.56 16.10
C GLY A 173 6.28 -12.09 14.65
N ARG A 174 6.82 -11.30 13.72
CA ARG A 174 7.11 -11.81 12.38
C ARG A 174 8.62 -11.94 12.24
N HIS A 175 9.04 -13.14 11.89
CA HIS A 175 10.41 -13.40 11.49
C HIS A 175 10.47 -13.33 9.97
N PHE A 176 11.44 -12.57 9.47
CA PHE A 176 11.61 -12.34 8.06
C PHE A 176 13.07 -12.57 7.71
N ASP A 177 13.33 -13.68 7.02
CA ASP A 177 14.63 -13.87 6.38
C ASP A 177 14.69 -12.97 5.15
N LEU A 178 15.62 -12.02 5.16
CA LEU A 178 15.95 -11.24 3.97
C LEU A 178 17.01 -11.99 3.17
N ARG A 179 16.94 -11.92 1.85
CA ARG A 179 17.84 -12.64 0.96
C ARG A 179 19.27 -12.13 1.16
N ARG A 180 20.19 -13.07 1.29
CA ARG A 180 21.59 -12.83 1.61
C ARG A 180 22.31 -12.00 0.54
N ASP A 181 21.93 -12.16 -0.72
CA ASP A 181 22.78 -11.77 -1.86
C ASP A 181 22.21 -10.63 -2.70
N SER A 182 21.10 -9.99 -2.28
CA SER A 182 20.47 -8.92 -3.02
C SER A 182 19.87 -7.86 -2.10
N PRO A 183 20.05 -6.55 -2.41
CA PRO A 183 19.22 -5.48 -1.87
C PRO A 183 17.73 -5.89 -1.80
N GLU A 184 17.15 -5.91 -0.61
CA GLU A 184 15.74 -6.26 -0.42
C GLU A 184 15.05 -5.20 0.44
N VAL A 185 13.83 -4.86 0.04
CA VAL A 185 12.94 -3.98 0.80
C VAL A 185 11.68 -4.74 1.16
N LEU A 186 11.46 -4.88 2.46
CA LEU A 186 10.28 -5.52 3.03
C LEU A 186 9.26 -4.46 3.42
N VAL A 187 8.02 -4.66 2.99
CA VAL A 187 6.87 -3.85 3.38
C VAL A 187 5.87 -4.71 4.13
N VAL A 188 5.54 -4.31 5.35
CA VAL A 188 4.53 -4.96 6.18
C VAL A 188 3.42 -3.96 6.46
N THR A 189 2.18 -4.37 6.26
CA THR A 189 1.03 -3.51 6.49
C THR A 189 -0.13 -4.21 7.21
N GLU A 190 -0.89 -3.41 7.95
CA GLU A 190 -2.17 -3.77 8.56
C GLU A 190 -3.17 -2.63 8.38
N ASP A 191 -4.46 -2.98 8.48
CA ASP A 191 -5.58 -2.06 8.22
C ASP A 191 -5.43 -1.40 6.83
N THR A 192 -5.34 -2.26 5.82
CA THR A 192 -5.10 -1.83 4.44
C THR A 192 -6.38 -1.61 3.66
N SER A 193 -6.30 -0.66 2.73
CA SER A 193 -7.32 -0.38 1.73
C SER A 193 -6.64 -0.32 0.37
N LEU A 194 -6.99 -1.28 -0.49
CA LEU A 194 -6.50 -1.35 -1.86
C LEU A 194 -7.46 -0.60 -2.76
N ARG A 195 -6.98 0.40 -3.49
CA ARG A 195 -7.77 1.15 -4.47
C ARG A 195 -7.12 1.00 -5.84
N PHE A 196 -7.87 0.69 -6.89
CA PHE A 196 -7.32 0.68 -8.25
C PHE A 196 -8.38 0.91 -9.32
N LEU A 197 -7.91 1.33 -10.50
CA LEU A 197 -8.70 1.42 -11.72
C LEU A 197 -8.83 0.05 -12.37
N ASN A 198 -10.07 -0.41 -12.53
CA ASN A 198 -10.37 -1.70 -13.15
C ASN A 198 -10.09 -1.74 -14.67
N LYS A 199 -10.12 -0.59 -15.34
CA LYS A 199 -9.90 -0.44 -16.79
C LYS A 199 -8.90 0.68 -17.05
N THR A 200 -7.68 0.32 -17.43
CA THR A 200 -6.57 1.26 -17.63
C THR A 200 -6.45 1.77 -19.06
N GLY A 201 -7.07 1.11 -20.06
CA GLY A 201 -6.89 1.48 -21.47
C GLY A 201 -7.31 2.90 -21.87
N TYR A 202 -8.24 3.52 -21.13
CA TYR A 202 -8.54 4.95 -21.30
C TYR A 202 -7.48 5.85 -20.67
N ALA A 203 -7.03 5.52 -19.44
CA ALA A 203 -5.97 6.24 -18.76
C ALA A 203 -4.66 6.22 -19.57
N THR A 204 -4.30 5.07 -20.14
CA THR A 204 -3.15 4.89 -21.03
C THR A 204 -3.19 5.87 -22.20
N ARG A 205 -4.25 5.83 -23.01
CA ARG A 205 -4.38 6.69 -24.20
C ARG A 205 -4.42 8.18 -23.85
N TRP A 206 -5.04 8.53 -22.74
CA TRP A 206 -5.07 9.91 -22.27
C TRP A 206 -3.66 10.37 -21.87
N PHE A 207 -2.93 9.56 -21.11
CA PHE A 207 -1.61 9.94 -20.63
C PHE A 207 -0.61 10.04 -21.78
N GLU A 208 -0.64 9.10 -22.72
CA GLU A 208 0.13 9.16 -23.98
C GLU A 208 -0.16 10.43 -24.78
N ARG A 209 -1.42 10.84 -24.86
CA ARG A 209 -1.84 11.99 -25.65
C ARG A 209 -1.40 13.33 -25.05
N TYR A 210 -1.42 13.45 -23.72
CA TYR A 210 -1.27 14.74 -23.03
C TYR A 210 0.05 14.89 -22.27
N ILE A 211 0.93 13.90 -22.28
CA ILE A 211 2.21 13.98 -21.56
C ILE A 211 3.09 15.16 -22.01
N GLU A 212 3.12 15.49 -23.30
CA GLU A 212 3.92 16.62 -23.81
C GLU A 212 3.41 17.96 -23.26
N ASP A 213 2.09 18.14 -23.16
CA ASP A 213 1.48 19.33 -22.57
C ASP A 213 1.80 19.42 -21.07
N ILE A 214 1.72 18.29 -20.36
CA ILE A 214 2.06 18.19 -18.93
C ILE A 214 3.55 18.53 -18.71
N LEU A 215 4.43 17.98 -19.54
CA LEU A 215 5.87 18.21 -19.51
C LEU A 215 6.20 19.68 -19.78
N ALA A 216 5.55 20.31 -20.75
CA ALA A 216 5.72 21.74 -21.03
C ALA A 216 5.33 22.64 -19.86
N ILE A 217 4.36 22.22 -19.04
CA ILE A 217 3.89 22.99 -17.87
C ILE A 217 4.80 22.76 -16.65
N TYR A 218 5.14 21.51 -16.33
CA TYR A 218 5.79 21.15 -15.06
C TYR A 218 7.26 20.74 -15.18
N GLY A 219 7.70 20.27 -16.36
CA GLY A 219 9.02 19.68 -16.56
C GLY A 219 10.15 20.61 -16.13
N GLN A 220 10.19 21.83 -16.67
CA GLN A 220 11.22 22.80 -16.32
C GLN A 220 11.12 23.27 -14.87
N GLN A 221 9.91 23.48 -14.35
CA GLN A 221 9.69 23.97 -12.98
C GLN A 221 10.19 22.97 -11.94
N HIS A 222 9.99 21.67 -12.19
CA HIS A 222 10.35 20.60 -11.25
C HIS A 222 11.68 19.93 -11.58
N GLY A 223 12.28 20.24 -12.73
CA GLY A 223 13.51 19.59 -13.20
C GLY A 223 13.32 18.10 -13.50
N ILE A 224 12.15 17.75 -14.05
CA ILE A 224 11.75 16.37 -14.35
C ILE A 224 11.58 16.17 -15.85
N SER A 225 11.92 14.98 -16.32
CA SER A 225 11.73 14.54 -17.71
C SER A 225 10.48 13.69 -17.86
N ARG A 226 10.20 13.24 -19.09
CA ARG A 226 8.99 12.48 -19.43
C ARG A 226 8.89 11.18 -18.64
N GLU A 227 10.01 10.50 -18.44
CA GLU A 227 10.14 9.22 -17.75
C GLU A 227 9.92 9.32 -16.23
N ASP A 228 10.04 10.51 -15.65
CA ASP A 228 9.83 10.74 -14.22
C ASP A 228 8.35 10.83 -13.85
N PHE A 229 7.48 11.12 -14.82
CA PHE A 229 6.04 11.22 -14.58
C PHE A 229 5.41 9.86 -14.33
N ILE A 230 4.62 9.80 -13.27
CA ILE A 230 3.81 8.66 -12.89
C ILE A 230 2.35 9.09 -12.90
N PHE A 231 1.53 8.36 -13.64
CA PHE A 231 0.07 8.39 -13.50
C PHE A 231 -0.33 7.27 -12.55
N VAL A 232 -0.99 7.61 -11.44
CA VAL A 232 -1.43 6.66 -10.41
C VAL A 232 -2.72 5.93 -10.81
N LEU A 233 -2.62 4.62 -10.96
CA LEU A 233 -3.71 3.70 -11.31
C LEU A 233 -4.22 2.89 -10.13
N GLY A 234 -3.42 2.78 -9.07
CA GLY A 234 -3.76 2.13 -7.83
C GLY A 234 -2.93 2.60 -6.65
N CYS A 235 -3.54 2.56 -5.47
CA CYS A 235 -2.93 2.92 -4.19
C CYS A 235 -3.17 1.78 -3.20
N LEU A 236 -2.13 1.41 -2.46
CA LEU A 236 -2.27 0.65 -1.23
C LEU A 236 -2.14 1.60 -0.05
N ASP A 237 -3.27 1.90 0.56
CA ASP A 237 -3.31 2.69 1.79
C ASP A 237 -3.22 1.75 3.00
N ALA A 238 -2.50 2.17 4.03
CA ALA A 238 -2.39 1.42 5.27
C ALA A 238 -2.31 2.39 6.45
N ARG A 239 -3.00 2.07 7.54
CA ARG A 239 -2.85 2.79 8.82
C ARG A 239 -1.57 2.40 9.55
N TYR A 240 -1.29 1.10 9.52
CA TYR A 240 -0.12 0.52 10.17
C TYR A 240 0.79 -0.06 9.10
N TRP A 241 1.76 0.72 8.71
CA TRP A 241 2.80 0.30 7.78
C TRP A 241 4.17 0.32 8.47
N ALA A 242 5.03 -0.58 8.01
CA ALA A 242 6.42 -0.70 8.41
C ALA A 242 7.24 -1.12 7.19
N ILE A 243 8.30 -0.38 6.89
CA ILE A 243 9.20 -0.58 5.76
C ILE A 243 10.61 -0.84 6.33
N CYS A 244 11.28 -1.84 5.80
CA CYS A 244 12.67 -2.16 6.13
C CYS A 244 13.45 -2.35 4.84
N ALA A 245 14.52 -1.60 4.65
CA ALA A 245 15.42 -1.72 3.52
C ALA A 245 16.78 -2.21 4.01
N ARG A 246 17.32 -3.26 3.39
CA ARG A 246 18.66 -3.77 3.72
C ARG A 246 19.47 -4.18 2.51
N ASN A 247 20.79 -4.02 2.66
CA ASN A 247 21.80 -4.51 1.73
C ASN A 247 22.71 -5.61 2.34
N THR A 248 22.41 -6.07 3.56
CA THR A 248 23.28 -6.99 4.31
C THR A 248 22.70 -8.40 4.36
N THR A 249 23.57 -9.34 4.74
CA THR A 249 23.30 -10.77 4.81
C THR A 249 22.53 -11.23 6.07
N SER A 250 22.17 -10.31 6.98
CA SER A 250 21.57 -10.66 8.27
C SER A 250 20.04 -10.61 8.25
N SER A 251 19.43 -11.66 8.81
CA SER A 251 17.98 -11.77 9.01
C SER A 251 17.45 -10.66 9.92
N VAL A 252 16.20 -10.26 9.68
CA VAL A 252 15.54 -9.19 10.44
C VAL A 252 14.29 -9.76 11.09
N ARG A 253 14.15 -9.50 12.38
CA ARG A 253 12.93 -9.81 13.13
C ARG A 253 12.11 -8.56 13.33
N MET A 254 10.83 -8.59 12.93
CA MET A 254 9.89 -7.53 13.25
C MET A 254 9.11 -7.89 14.51
N ARG A 255 9.26 -7.07 15.55
CA ARG A 255 8.41 -7.13 16.74
C ARG A 255 7.31 -6.10 16.59
N SER A 256 6.06 -6.53 16.72
CA SER A 256 4.90 -5.63 16.65
C SER A 256 4.18 -5.59 17.98
N THR A 257 3.62 -4.42 18.30
CA THR A 257 2.72 -4.23 19.42
C THR A 257 1.34 -4.75 19.00
N PRO A 258 0.70 -5.60 19.84
CA PRO A 258 -0.66 -6.05 19.61
C PRO A 258 -1.63 -4.89 19.38
N SER A 259 -2.59 -5.04 18.48
CA SER A 259 -3.49 -3.94 18.09
C SER A 259 -4.23 -3.30 19.27
N PHE A 260 -4.58 -4.07 20.30
CA PHE A 260 -5.27 -3.59 21.51
C PHE A 260 -4.36 -2.84 22.50
N SER A 261 -3.04 -2.87 22.31
CA SER A 261 -2.05 -2.19 23.15
C SER A 261 -1.33 -1.04 22.44
N ARG A 262 -1.75 -0.71 21.21
CA ARG A 262 -1.14 0.38 20.43
C ARG A 262 -1.57 1.72 21.00
N THR A 263 -0.65 2.67 20.98
CA THR A 263 -0.92 4.06 21.37
C THR A 263 -0.58 4.99 20.20
N PRO A 264 -1.34 6.08 19.98
CA PRO A 264 -1.13 6.99 18.83
C PRO A 264 0.22 7.70 18.78
N SER A 265 1.00 7.69 19.86
CA SER A 265 2.28 8.39 19.95
C SER A 265 3.49 7.45 19.87
N LYS A 266 3.27 6.14 19.75
CA LYS A 266 4.33 5.14 19.77
C LYS A 266 4.28 4.29 18.51
N ASP A 267 5.46 3.99 17.98
CA ASP A 267 5.59 3.08 16.85
C ASP A 267 4.95 1.74 17.17
N TRP A 268 4.15 1.24 16.23
CA TRP A 268 3.45 -0.03 16.43
C TRP A 268 4.35 -1.24 16.18
N ALA A 269 5.53 -1.04 15.60
CA ALA A 269 6.49 -2.09 15.31
C ALA A 269 7.94 -1.58 15.43
N VAL A 270 8.87 -2.52 15.58
CA VAL A 270 10.31 -2.28 15.54
C VAL A 270 10.97 -3.42 14.76
N PHE A 271 11.85 -3.06 13.83
CA PHE A 271 12.73 -4.01 13.18
C PHE A 271 14.01 -4.16 13.99
N VAL A 272 14.43 -5.40 14.18
CA VAL A 272 15.59 -5.76 15.00
C VAL A 272 16.51 -6.64 14.14
N ASP A 273 17.79 -6.33 14.13
CA ASP A 273 18.80 -7.24 13.55
C ASP A 273 18.86 -8.50 14.43
N GLU A 274 18.70 -9.67 13.82
CA GLU A 274 18.62 -10.91 14.59
C GLU A 274 19.95 -11.30 15.26
N ALA A 275 21.09 -10.99 14.62
CA ALA A 275 22.40 -11.35 15.14
C ALA A 275 22.77 -10.49 16.36
N THR A 276 22.47 -9.20 16.33
CA THR A 276 22.80 -8.28 17.42
C THR A 276 21.66 -8.06 18.41
N SER A 277 20.43 -8.44 18.04
CA SER A 277 19.21 -8.12 18.78
C SER A 277 19.00 -6.61 19.02
N THR A 278 19.63 -5.75 18.23
CA THR A 278 19.48 -4.29 18.32
C THR A 278 18.48 -3.76 17.29
N PRO A 279 17.74 -2.68 17.61
CA PRO A 279 16.91 -2.00 16.62
C PRO A 279 17.71 -1.63 15.37
N LEU A 280 17.06 -1.70 14.21
CA LEU A 280 17.66 -1.19 12.99
C LEU A 280 17.81 0.33 13.06
N PRO A 281 18.85 0.89 12.43
CA PRO A 281 19.00 2.33 12.36
C PRO A 281 17.84 2.95 11.57
N ALA A 282 17.56 4.22 11.88
CA ALA A 282 16.42 4.93 11.32
C ALA A 282 16.53 5.03 9.79
N ASP A 283 17.71 5.22 9.21
CA ASP A 283 17.90 5.25 7.75
C ASP A 283 17.43 3.98 7.01
N SER A 284 17.47 2.84 7.69
CA SER A 284 17.18 1.51 7.14
C SER A 284 15.76 1.04 7.41
N SER A 285 14.98 1.78 8.21
CA SER A 285 13.61 1.42 8.54
C SER A 285 12.68 2.61 8.76
N ARG A 286 11.40 2.41 8.45
CA ARG A 286 10.34 3.38 8.71
C ARG A 286 9.14 2.65 9.28
N VAL A 287 8.53 3.22 10.30
CA VAL A 287 7.32 2.67 10.91
C VAL A 287 6.34 3.80 11.12
N SER A 288 5.07 3.55 10.85
CA SER A 288 3.99 4.49 11.15
C SER A 288 3.75 4.61 12.65
N SER A 289 3.27 5.78 13.06
CA SER A 289 2.87 6.08 14.43
C SER A 289 1.34 6.14 14.58
N HIS A 290 0.57 5.30 13.88
CA HIS A 290 -0.90 5.22 14.05
C HIS A 290 -1.63 6.55 13.67
N LYS A 291 -1.26 7.14 12.53
CA LYS A 291 -1.97 8.29 11.95
C LYS A 291 -3.05 7.82 10.95
N ASP A 292 -3.67 8.77 10.26
CA ASP A 292 -4.54 8.49 9.12
C ASP A 292 -3.88 7.54 8.12
N PRO A 293 -4.65 6.71 7.39
CA PRO A 293 -4.10 5.84 6.36
C PRO A 293 -3.26 6.63 5.36
N GLN A 294 -2.05 6.13 5.08
CA GLN A 294 -1.15 6.68 4.09
C GLN A 294 -0.93 5.67 2.98
N THR A 295 -0.71 6.15 1.76
CA THR A 295 -0.35 5.31 0.64
C THR A 295 1.10 4.87 0.78
N VAL A 296 1.34 3.56 0.76
CA VAL A 296 2.66 2.96 0.95
C VAL A 296 3.19 2.38 -0.35
N LEU A 297 2.30 1.80 -1.17
CA LEU A 297 2.64 1.28 -2.48
C LEU A 297 1.73 1.91 -3.53
N LEU A 298 2.31 2.21 -4.69
CA LEU A 298 1.60 2.65 -5.88
C LEU A 298 1.62 1.55 -6.94
N TYR A 299 0.53 1.55 -7.69
CA TYR A 299 0.41 0.95 -9.01
C TYR A 299 0.22 2.12 -9.98
N GLY A 300 1.13 2.31 -10.93
CA GLY A 300 1.09 3.48 -11.80
C GLY A 300 1.81 3.22 -13.11
N MET A 301 1.45 4.01 -14.12
CA MET A 301 2.10 3.97 -15.44
C MET A 301 3.10 5.11 -15.56
N HIS A 302 4.21 4.87 -16.26
CA HIS A 302 5.24 5.84 -16.57
C HIS A 302 5.83 5.57 -17.97
N PHE A 303 6.56 6.52 -18.53
CA PHE A 303 7.28 6.29 -19.78
C PHE A 303 8.62 5.62 -19.50
N SER A 304 8.99 4.62 -20.30
CA SER A 304 10.34 4.06 -20.30
C SER A 304 11.30 5.02 -21.02
N PRO A 305 12.62 4.91 -20.80
CA PRO A 305 13.61 5.64 -21.57
C PRO A 305 13.54 5.38 -23.09
N SER A 306 12.96 4.23 -23.50
CA SER A 306 12.70 3.90 -24.90
C SER A 306 11.44 4.58 -25.49
N GLY A 307 10.73 5.38 -24.69
CA GLY A 307 9.54 6.13 -25.08
C GLY A 307 8.22 5.34 -25.00
N GLY A 308 8.28 4.05 -24.69
CA GLY A 308 7.09 3.22 -24.50
C GLY A 308 6.43 3.46 -23.14
N LEU A 309 5.10 3.40 -23.09
CA LEU A 309 4.39 3.45 -21.81
C LEU A 309 4.48 2.09 -21.10
N THR A 310 4.97 2.09 -19.86
CA THR A 310 5.04 0.92 -18.98
C THR A 310 4.02 1.06 -17.85
N VAL A 311 3.47 -0.05 -17.38
CA VAL A 311 2.44 -0.15 -16.34
C VAL A 311 2.91 -1.05 -15.21
#